data_AF-A0A7C3C1V1-F1
#
_entry.id   AF-A0A7C3C1V1-F1
#
_cell.length_a   1.000
_cell.length_b   1.000
_cell.length_c   1.000
_cell.angle_alpha   90.00
_cell.angle_beta   90.00
_cell.angle_gamma   90.00
#
_symmetry.space_group_name_H-M   'P 1'
#
loop_
_entity.id
_entity.type
_entity.pdbx_description
1 polymer ?
#
loop_
_entity_poly.entity_id
_entity_poly.type
_entity_poly.pdbx_seq_one_letter_code
_entity_poly.pdbx_strand_id
1 'polypeptide(L)' 'MRFFSGFSLQNEADFFAPYIKESDYTVCGFSYGAIKAFEATKKALEEGKRVDTLQLFSPAFFQSKDEK' A
#
# COMPACT_ATOMS: atom_id res chain seq x y z
N MET A 1 10.46 3.74 -4.14
CA MET A 1 9.30 2.88 -3.81
C MET A 1 9.03 2.90 -2.30
N ARG A 2 7.75 2.96 -1.89
CA ARG A 2 7.35 2.93 -0.47
C ARG A 2 6.44 1.73 -0.19
N PHE A 3 6.90 0.80 0.64
CA PHE A 3 6.15 -0.40 1.03
C PHE A 3 5.55 -0.26 2.43
N PHE A 4 4.31 -0.70 2.60
CA PHE A 4 3.62 -0.80 3.88
C PHE A 4 3.27 -2.26 4.19
N SER A 5 3.86 -2.79 5.24
CA SER A 5 3.61 -4.16 5.65
C SER A 5 2.33 -4.32 6.46
N GLY A 6 1.71 -5.48 6.30
CA GLY A 6 0.66 -6.01 7.18
C GLY A 6 1.15 -7.14 8.10
N PHE A 7 2.41 -7.55 7.98
CA PHE A 7 3.06 -8.50 8.88
C PHE A 7 3.68 -7.75 10.09
N SER A 8 4.16 -8.50 11.08
CA SER A 8 4.82 -7.94 12.29
C SER A 8 6.33 -8.19 12.33
N LEU A 9 6.92 -8.60 11.22
CA LEU A 9 8.35 -8.84 11.03
C LEU A 9 9.04 -7.58 10.48
N GLN A 10 10.29 -7.72 10.05
CA GLN A 10 11.06 -6.66 9.41
C GLN A 10 11.52 -7.11 8.03
N ASN A 11 11.78 -6.16 7.13
CA ASN A 11 12.26 -6.39 5.75
C ASN A 11 11.31 -7.22 4.87
N GLU A 12 10.00 -7.14 5.12
CA GLU A 12 9.04 -8.00 4.41
C GLU A 12 8.80 -7.59 2.95
N ALA A 13 9.30 -6.43 2.54
CA ALA A 13 9.27 -6.01 1.14
C ALA A 13 9.94 -7.04 0.22
N ASP A 14 10.94 -7.79 0.72
CA ASP A 14 11.67 -8.81 -0.03
C ASP A 14 10.77 -9.96 -0.51
N PHE A 15 9.73 -10.32 0.25
CA PHE A 15 8.76 -11.32 -0.18
C PHE A 15 7.94 -10.86 -1.40
N PHE A 16 7.81 -9.55 -1.56
CA PHE A 16 7.04 -8.93 -2.64
C PHE A 16 7.91 -8.38 -3.75
N ALA A 17 9.24 -8.36 -3.60
CA ALA A 17 10.17 -7.79 -4.58
C ALA A 17 9.94 -8.28 -6.02
N PRO A 18 9.64 -9.57 -6.29
CA PRO A 18 9.32 -10.02 -7.66
C PRO A 18 8.03 -9.45 -8.26
N TYR A 19 7.13 -8.94 -7.42
CA TYR A 19 5.80 -8.44 -7.80
C TYR A 19 5.68 -6.91 -7.69
N ILE A 20 6.63 -6.27 -7.00
CA ILE A 20 6.68 -4.82 -6.86
C ILE A 20 7.16 -4.21 -8.18
N LYS A 21 6.41 -3.21 -8.66
CA LYS A 21 6.83 -2.36 -9.76
C LYS A 21 7.78 -1.30 -9.21
N GLU A 22 9.07 -1.54 -9.37
CA GLU A 22 10.09 -0.62 -8.88
C GLU A 22 10.01 0.75 -9.57
N SER A 23 9.82 1.78 -8.76
CA SER A 23 9.81 3.19 -9.14
C SER A 23 9.83 4.06 -7.89
N ASP A 24 10.38 5.27 -8.00
CA ASP A 24 10.32 6.28 -6.94
C ASP A 24 8.88 6.74 -6.65
N TYR A 25 7.98 6.59 -7.63
CA TYR A 25 6.57 6.98 -7.53
C TYR A 25 5.61 5.81 -7.27
N THR A 26 6.13 4.63 -6.94
CA THR A 26 5.32 3.48 -6.51
C THR A 26 5.11 3.51 -5.00
N VAL A 27 3.84 3.41 -4.60
CA VAL A 27 3.41 3.14 -3.24
C VAL A 27 2.73 1.77 -3.22
N CYS A 28 3.10 0.90 -2.29
CA CYS A 28 2.54 -0.44 -2.23
C CYS A 28 2.33 -0.91 -0.79
N GLY A 29 1.42 -1.87 -0.59
CA GLY A 29 1.22 -2.44 0.74
C GLY A 29 0.45 -3.74 0.74
N PHE A 30 0.66 -4.54 1.78
CA PHE A 30 0.07 -5.86 1.97
C PHE A 30 -0.92 -5.91 3.15
N SER A 31 -2.08 -6.56 3.01
CA SER A 31 -3.07 -6.74 4.08
C SER A 31 -3.45 -5.39 4.74
N TYR A 32 -3.27 -5.22 6.05
CA TYR A 32 -3.48 -3.92 6.73
C TYR A 32 -2.57 -2.81 6.18
N GLY A 33 -1.36 -3.16 5.75
CA GLY A 33 -0.45 -2.23 5.06
C GLY A 33 -1.01 -1.69 3.76
N ALA A 34 -1.90 -2.42 3.08
CA ALA A 34 -2.56 -1.93 1.86
C ALA A 34 -3.50 -0.73 2.15
N ILE A 35 -4.17 -0.71 3.31
CA ILE A 35 -4.97 0.44 3.76
C ILE A 35 -4.07 1.66 3.98
N LYS A 36 -2.92 1.46 4.64
CA LYS A 36 -1.92 2.53 4.86
C LYS A 36 -1.34 3.05 3.54
N ALA A 37 -1.07 2.15 2.59
CA ALA A 37 -0.60 2.51 1.25
C ALA A 37 -1.61 3.40 0.51
N PHE A 38 -2.91 3.08 0.63
CA PHE A 38 -3.99 3.90 0.09
C PHE A 38 -4.06 5.28 0.76
N GLU A 39 -4.07 5.34 2.10
CA GLU A 39 -4.09 6.61 2.84
C GLU A 39 -2.86 7.49 2.54
N ALA A 40 -1.68 6.89 2.46
CA ALA A 40 -0.45 7.57 2.11
C ALA A 40 -0.48 8.12 0.69
N THR A 41 -1.06 7.37 -0.25
CA THR A 41 -1.25 7.84 -1.63
C THR A 41 -2.21 9.02 -1.69
N LYS A 42 -3.37 8.92 -1.00
CA LYS A 42 -4.33 10.02 -0.92
C LYS A 42 -3.68 11.31 -0.39
N LYS A 43 -2.96 11.20 0.73
CA LYS A 43 -2.22 12.32 1.32
C LYS A 43 -1.18 12.90 0.35
N ALA A 44 -0.41 12.05 -0.34
CA ALA A 44 0.58 12.52 -1.31
C ALA A 44 -0.06 13.34 -2.44
N LEU A 45 -1.20 12.88 -2.97
CA LEU A 45 -1.93 13.58 -4.02
C LEU A 45 -2.51 14.92 -3.53
N GLU A 46 -3.05 14.98 -2.32
CA GLU A 46 -3.52 16.23 -1.68
C GLU A 46 -2.38 17.26 -1.52
N GLU A 47 -1.16 16.77 -1.27
CA GLU A 47 0.05 17.59 -1.18
C GLU A 47 0.67 17.93 -2.55
N GLY A 48 0.03 17.55 -3.67
CA GLY A 48 0.54 17.78 -5.03
C GLY A 48 1.76 16.92 -5.41
N LYS A 49 2.03 15.84 -4.67
CA LYS A 49 3.12 14.90 -4.96
C LYS A 49 2.65 13.82 -5.93
N ARG A 50 3.53 13.47 -6.86
CA ARG A 50 3.27 12.43 -7.87
C ARG A 50 3.27 11.04 -7.25
N VAL A 51 2.24 10.26 -7.57
CA VAL A 51 2.17 8.80 -7.36
C VAL A 51 1.68 8.19 -8.66
N ASP A 52 2.50 7.37 -9.31
CA ASP A 52 2.19 6.78 -10.61
C ASP A 52 1.54 5.41 -10.49
N THR A 53 1.81 4.72 -9.39
CA THR A 53 1.29 3.36 -9.17
C THR A 53 1.04 3.15 -7.69
N LEU A 54 -0.19 2.79 -7.36
CA LEU A 54 -0.59 2.22 -6.07
C LEU A 54 -0.78 0.71 -6.25
N GLN A 55 0.06 -0.12 -5.61
CA GLN A 55 -0.08 -1.58 -5.64
C GLN A 55 -0.60 -2.11 -4.31
N LEU A 56 -1.74 -2.79 -4.34
CA LEU A 56 -2.41 -3.31 -3.15
C LEU A 56 -2.37 -4.83 -3.17
N PHE A 57 -1.55 -5.42 -2.30
CA PHE A 57 -1.41 -6.87 -2.18
C PHE A 57 -2.39 -7.39 -1.12
N SER A 58 -3.31 -8.26 -1.53
CA SER A 58 -4.33 -8.87 -0.64
C SER A 58 -4.92 -7.87 0.37
N PRO A 59 -5.51 -6.75 -0.09
CA PRO A 59 -5.90 -5.66 0.80
C PRO A 59 -7.03 -6.07 1.75
N ALA A 60 -6.90 -5.70 3.03
CA ALA A 60 -7.89 -5.99 4.06
C ALA A 60 -8.99 -4.90 4.13
N PHE A 61 -9.58 -4.51 2.99
CA PHE A 61 -10.72 -3.59 2.99
C PHE A 61 -11.99 -4.32 3.42
N PHE A 62 -12.38 -4.15 4.67
CA PHE A 62 -13.64 -4.68 5.18
C PHE A 62 -14.80 -3.75 4.80
N GLN A 63 -15.17 -3.77 3.51
CA GLN A 63 -16.32 -3.01 2.98
C GLN A 63 -17.68 -3.68 3.29
N SER A 64 -17.69 -4.76 4.08
CA SER A 64 -18.89 -5.53 4.42
C SER A 64 -19.50 -5.14 5.77
N LYS A 65 -19.44 -3.86 6.16
CA LYS A 65 -20.33 -3.37 7.21
C LYS A 65 -21.70 -3.17 6.57
N ASP A 66 -22.62 -4.11 6.78
CA ASP A 66 -24.03 -3.75 6.77
C ASP A 66 -24.21 -2.63 7.80
N GLU A 67 -24.78 -1.49 7.38
CA GLU A 67 -25.27 -0.50 8.34
C GLU A 67 -26.21 -1.23 9.31
N LYS A 68 -25.84 -1.25 10.59
CA LYS A 68 -26.72 -1.74 11.65
C LYS A 68 -27.77 -0.71 11.98
#